data_AF-A0A914YBT0-F1
#
_entry.id   AF-A0A914YBT0-F1
#
_cell.length_a   1.000
_cell.length_b   1.000
_cell.length_c   1.000
_cell.angle_alpha   90.00
_cell.angle_beta   90.00
_cell.angle_gamma   90.00
#
_symmetry.space_group_name_H-M   'P 1'
#
loop_
_entity.id
_entity.type
_entity.pdbx_description
1 polymer ?
#
loop_
_entity_poly.entity_id
_entity_poly.type
_entity_poly.pdbx_seq_one_letter_code
_entity_poly.pdbx_strand_id
1 'polypeptide(L)'
;MTFTRSLDFIINNLEDMKKIRQFCRRLGKSHVNYIERGFKPEYWDIFAEALTECAIDWEGGVRCRDILIGWRTLINFVIEEMRISFVKERRARSSSVCVTDSPNDSASSTTFHSTDLLHSKEWDSGLLPLHFDDRPENRRRATSLQPSQRCPF
;
A
#
# COMPACT_ATOMS: atom_id res chain seq x y z
N MET A 1 -0.22 -6.29 -7.25
CA MET A 1 -1.38 -5.94 -6.40
C MET A 1 -1.76 -4.50 -6.68
N THR A 2 -3.02 -4.24 -7.02
CA THR A 2 -3.55 -2.87 -7.09
C THR A 2 -3.80 -2.38 -5.66
N PHE A 3 -3.52 -1.11 -5.41
CA PHE A 3 -3.71 -0.53 -4.08
C PHE A 3 -5.18 -0.61 -3.58
N THR A 4 -6.14 -0.60 -4.50
CA THR A 4 -7.56 -0.81 -4.20
C THR A 4 -7.82 -2.09 -3.42
N ARG A 5 -7.20 -3.22 -3.82
CA ARG A 5 -7.31 -4.49 -3.08
C ARG A 5 -6.73 -4.41 -1.66
N SER A 6 -5.67 -3.61 -1.49
CA SER A 6 -5.09 -3.35 -0.17
C SER A 6 -6.06 -2.59 0.72
N LEU A 7 -6.74 -1.57 0.19
CA LEU A 7 -7.78 -0.84 0.91
C LEU A 7 -8.97 -1.71 1.25
N ASP A 8 -9.45 -2.52 0.31
CA ASP A 8 -10.56 -3.46 0.56
C ASP A 8 -10.22 -4.40 1.72
N PHE A 9 -9.00 -4.93 1.75
CA PHE A 9 -8.52 -5.74 2.86
C PHE A 9 -8.53 -4.96 4.18
N ILE A 10 -8.05 -3.72 4.19
CA ILE A 10 -7.98 -2.90 5.40
C ILE A 10 -9.40 -2.61 5.93
N ILE A 11 -10.31 -2.16 5.06
CA ILE A 11 -11.69 -1.81 5.41
C ILE A 11 -12.44 -3.02 5.97
N ASN A 12 -12.24 -4.21 5.38
CA ASN A 12 -12.87 -5.45 5.84
C ASN A 12 -12.27 -6.01 7.14
N ASN A 13 -11.19 -5.43 7.68
CA ASN A 13 -10.51 -5.92 8.88
C ASN A 13 -10.32 -4.82 9.94
N LEU A 14 -11.13 -3.75 9.92
CA LEU A 14 -11.02 -2.61 10.86
C LEU A 14 -11.19 -3.00 12.34
N GLU A 15 -11.73 -4.18 12.64
CA GLU A 15 -11.81 -4.71 14.01
C GLU A 15 -10.49 -5.31 14.51
N ASP A 16 -9.62 -5.77 13.59
CA ASP A 16 -8.32 -6.36 13.90
C ASP A 16 -7.16 -5.44 13.50
N MET A 17 -6.88 -4.48 14.38
CA MET A 17 -5.77 -3.54 14.21
C MET A 17 -4.41 -4.22 14.12
N LYS A 18 -4.20 -5.39 14.75
CA LYS A 18 -2.90 -6.08 14.70
C LYS A 18 -2.65 -6.62 13.29
N LYS A 19 -3.66 -7.23 12.69
CA LYS A 19 -3.62 -7.74 11.32
C LYS A 19 -3.39 -6.63 10.31
N ILE A 20 -4.08 -5.50 10.45
CA ILE A 20 -3.87 -4.34 9.57
C ILE A 20 -2.45 -3.80 9.69
N ARG A 21 -1.94 -3.58 10.92
CA ARG A 21 -0.55 -3.11 11.11
C ARG A 21 0.45 -4.05 10.47
N GLN A 22 0.30 -5.37 10.67
CA GLN A 22 1.19 -6.35 10.04
C GLN A 22 1.13 -6.30 8.51
N PHE A 23 -0.06 -6.11 7.94
CA PHE A 23 -0.24 -5.92 6.51
C PHE A 23 0.46 -4.65 5.99
N CYS A 24 0.18 -3.48 6.58
CA CYS A 24 0.81 -2.21 6.19
C CYS A 24 2.34 -2.26 6.33
N ARG A 25 2.85 -2.91 7.39
CA ARG A 25 4.30 -3.09 7.57
C ARG A 25 4.93 -3.98 6.50
N ARG A 26 4.24 -5.02 6.02
CA ARG A 26 4.73 -5.82 4.89
C ARG A 26 4.77 -5.00 3.60
N LEU A 27 3.77 -4.16 3.37
CA LEU A 27 3.75 -3.24 2.22
C LEU A 27 4.94 -2.27 2.29
N GLY A 28 5.18 -1.61 3.42
CA GLY A 28 6.28 -0.67 3.57
C GLY A 28 7.67 -1.31 3.42
N LYS A 29 7.87 -2.53 3.95
CA LYS A 29 9.10 -3.31 3.71
C LYS A 29 9.35 -3.59 2.24
N SER A 30 8.32 -3.99 1.51
CA SER A 30 8.42 -4.27 0.07
C SER A 30 8.89 -3.03 -0.72
N HIS A 31 8.53 -1.82 -0.25
CA HIS A 31 8.94 -0.58 -0.90
C HIS A 31 10.44 -0.27 -0.80
N VAL A 32 11.17 -0.88 0.13
CA VAL A 32 12.63 -0.73 0.19
C VAL A 32 13.29 -1.26 -1.10
N ASN A 33 12.71 -2.27 -1.74
CA ASN A 33 13.19 -2.83 -3.01
C ASN A 33 13.08 -1.85 -4.19
N TYR A 34 12.26 -0.80 -4.07
CA TYR A 34 12.05 0.17 -5.13
C TYR A 34 12.95 1.41 -5.02
N ILE A 35 13.70 1.56 -3.91
CA ILE A 35 14.64 2.69 -3.74
C ILE A 35 15.67 2.71 -4.87
N GLU A 36 16.22 1.55 -5.21
CA GLU A 36 17.20 1.39 -6.30
C GLU A 36 16.62 1.78 -7.67
N ARG A 37 15.29 1.79 -7.80
CA ARG A 37 14.56 2.20 -9.01
C ARG A 37 14.08 3.66 -8.95
N GLY A 38 14.55 4.44 -7.97
CA GLY A 38 14.21 5.85 -7.81
C GLY A 38 12.98 6.12 -6.95
N PHE A 39 12.49 5.15 -6.17
CA PHE A 39 11.41 5.41 -5.22
C PHE A 39 11.83 6.42 -4.15
N LYS A 40 11.00 7.45 -3.98
CA LYS A 40 11.17 8.53 -3.01
C LYS A 40 10.08 8.47 -1.94
N PRO A 41 10.41 8.47 -0.63
CA PRO A 41 9.40 8.42 0.43
C PRO A 41 8.36 9.56 0.37
N GLU A 42 8.71 10.69 -0.23
CA GLU A 42 7.84 11.84 -0.48
C GLU A 42 6.66 11.49 -1.42
N TYR A 43 6.79 10.43 -2.23
CA TYR A 43 5.68 9.95 -3.05
C TYR A 43 4.51 9.44 -2.22
N TRP A 44 4.73 9.05 -0.96
CA TRP A 44 3.63 8.69 -0.07
C TRP A 44 2.78 9.88 0.37
N ASP A 45 3.34 11.09 0.43
CA ASP A 45 2.56 12.30 0.75
C ASP A 45 1.61 12.65 -0.40
N ILE A 46 2.16 12.71 -1.62
CA ILE A 46 1.38 12.94 -2.85
C ILE A 46 0.31 11.87 -3.00
N PHE A 47 0.67 10.62 -2.72
CA PHE A 47 -0.26 9.50 -2.79
C PHE A 47 -1.38 9.59 -1.75
N ALA A 48 -1.09 10.02 -0.52
CA ALA A 48 -2.10 10.22 0.53
C ALA A 48 -3.09 11.33 0.16
N GLU A 49 -2.59 12.43 -0.40
CA GLU A 49 -3.41 13.55 -0.89
C GLU A 49 -4.32 13.10 -2.03
N ALA A 50 -3.75 12.51 -3.09
CA ALA A 50 -4.51 12.03 -4.24
C ALA A 50 -5.56 10.99 -3.84
N LEU A 51 -5.23 10.08 -2.92
CA LEU A 51 -6.18 9.08 -2.44
C LEU A 51 -7.32 9.69 -1.64
N THR A 52 -7.03 10.70 -0.82
CA THR A 52 -8.06 11.44 -0.08
C THR A 52 -8.99 12.16 -1.06
N GLU A 53 -8.46 12.78 -2.11
CA GLU A 53 -9.27 13.41 -3.17
C GLU A 53 -10.15 12.40 -3.89
N CYS A 54 -9.61 11.23 -4.25
CA CYS A 54 -10.38 10.16 -4.88
C CYS A 54 -11.53 9.67 -3.99
N ALA A 55 -11.32 9.57 -2.68
CA ALA A 55 -12.36 9.18 -1.74
C ALA A 55 -13.47 10.24 -1.63
N ILE A 56 -13.11 11.52 -1.72
CA ILE A 56 -14.07 12.64 -1.73
C ILE A 56 -14.94 12.61 -2.99
N ASP A 57 -14.31 12.40 -4.13
CA ASP A 57 -15.01 12.32 -5.42
C ASP A 57 -15.94 11.10 -5.47
N TRP A 58 -15.55 9.99 -4.85
CA TRP A 58 -16.37 8.78 -4.76
C TRP A 58 -17.65 8.99 -3.93
N GLU A 59 -17.60 9.79 -2.87
CA GLU A 59 -18.76 10.16 -2.03
C GLU A 59 -19.73 11.14 -2.76
N GLY A 60 -19.56 11.36 -4.07
CA GLY A 60 -20.41 12.26 -4.85
C GLY A 60 -20.23 13.73 -4.48
N GLY A 61 -19.08 14.10 -3.92
CA GLY A 61 -18.79 15.47 -3.47
C GLY A 61 -19.53 15.89 -2.20
N VAL A 62 -20.26 14.98 -1.53
CA VAL A 62 -20.88 15.24 -0.23
C VAL A 62 -19.78 15.33 0.83
N ARG A 63 -19.40 16.56 1.18
CA ARG A 63 -18.35 16.83 2.18
C ARG A 63 -18.90 16.70 3.60
N CYS A 64 -19.35 15.51 3.99
CA CYS A 64 -19.60 15.25 5.40
C CYS A 64 -18.27 15.29 6.15
N ARG A 65 -18.10 16.26 7.04
CA ARG A 65 -16.85 16.49 7.77
C ARG A 65 -16.33 15.23 8.45
N ASP A 66 -17.22 14.43 9.02
CA ASP A 66 -16.86 13.23 9.76
C ASP A 66 -16.35 12.10 8.84
N ILE A 67 -16.95 11.95 7.65
CA ILE A 67 -16.50 11.00 6.62
C ILE A 67 -15.10 11.40 6.13
N LEU A 68 -14.87 12.69 5.89
CA LEU A 68 -13.55 13.21 5.49
C LEU A 68 -12.48 12.95 6.54
N ILE A 69 -12.82 13.16 7.81
CA ILE A 69 -11.93 12.87 8.94
C ILE A 69 -11.62 11.37 8.99
N GLY A 70 -12.62 10.51 8.76
CA GLY A 70 -12.45 9.06 8.70
C GLY A 70 -11.46 8.62 7.62
N TRP A 71 -11.65 9.07 6.37
CA TRP A 71 -10.75 8.76 5.27
C TRP A 71 -9.32 9.24 5.54
N ARG A 72 -9.15 10.50 5.96
CA ARG A 72 -7.81 11.04 6.29
C ARG A 72 -7.14 10.26 7.41
N THR A 73 -7.89 9.91 8.45
CA THR A 73 -7.37 9.12 9.58
C THR A 73 -6.91 7.75 9.12
N LEU A 74 -7.72 7.07 8.30
CA LEU A 74 -7.39 5.75 7.76
C LEU A 74 -6.14 5.79 6.86
N ILE A 75 -6.12 6.73 5.92
CA ILE A 75 -5.03 6.86 4.94
C ILE A 75 -3.72 7.20 5.66
N ASN A 76 -3.74 8.19 6.57
CA ASN A 76 -2.57 8.55 7.35
C ASN A 76 -2.05 7.38 8.19
N PHE A 77 -2.95 6.60 8.78
CA PHE A 77 -2.56 5.41 9.53
C PHE A 77 -1.85 4.37 8.66
N VAL A 78 -2.35 4.10 7.44
CA VAL A 78 -1.72 3.17 6.50
C VAL A 78 -0.33 3.65 6.11
N ILE A 79 -0.19 4.93 5.75
CA ILE A 79 1.08 5.52 5.32
C ILE A 79 2.09 5.52 6.47
N GLU A 80 1.67 5.82 7.69
CA GLU A 80 2.56 5.84 8.86
C GLU A 80 3.12 4.45 9.16
N GLU A 81 2.28 3.41 9.18
CA GLU A 81 2.76 2.04 9.40
C GLU A 81 3.69 1.56 8.27
N MET A 82 3.43 1.97 7.03
CA MET A 82 4.33 1.73 5.91
C MET A 82 5.69 2.43 6.13
N ARG A 83 5.70 3.71 6.50
CA ARG A 83 6.92 4.50 6.78
C ARG A 83 7.77 3.89 7.89
N ILE A 84 7.15 3.53 9.02
CA ILE A 84 7.83 2.90 10.15
C ILE A 84 8.59 1.65 9.70
N SER A 85 7.90 0.76 8.97
CA SER A 85 8.49 -0.48 8.50
C SER A 85 9.57 -0.28 7.44
N PHE A 86 9.39 0.68 6.55
CA PHE A 86 10.34 1.05 5.51
C PHE A 86 11.65 1.58 6.12
N VAL A 87 11.56 2.54 7.06
CA VAL A 87 12.75 3.10 7.72
C VAL A 87 13.49 2.03 8.49
N LYS A 88 12.76 1.17 9.22
CA LYS A 88 13.35 0.06 9.98
C LYS A 88 14.09 -0.93 9.06
N GLU A 89 13.45 -1.34 7.98
CA GLU A 89 13.99 -2.30 7.02
C GLU A 89 15.17 -1.72 6.23
N ARG A 90 15.08 -0.45 5.82
CA ARG A 90 16.19 0.26 5.17
C ARG A 90 17.42 0.32 6.08
N ARG A 91 17.25 0.69 7.35
CA ARG A 91 18.36 0.70 8.32
C ARG A 91 18.98 -0.68 8.50
N ALA A 92 18.15 -1.72 8.62
CA ALA A 92 18.64 -3.09 8.75
C ALA A 92 19.50 -3.54 7.55
N ARG A 93 19.09 -3.19 6.33
CA ARG A 93 19.87 -3.48 5.11
C ARG A 93 21.18 -2.70 5.07
N SER A 94 21.18 -1.42 5.45
CA SER A 94 22.40 -0.61 5.51
C SER A 94 23.40 -1.13 6.54
N SER A 95 22.93 -1.63 7.69
CA SER A 95 23.80 -2.22 8.73
C SER A 95 24.32 -3.62 8.40
N SER A 96 23.71 -4.34 7.46
CA SER A 96 24.18 -5.68 7.07
C SER A 96 25.32 -5.67 6.04
N VAL A 97 25.58 -4.52 5.40
CA VAL A 97 26.58 -4.40 4.32
C VAL A 97 28.00 -4.14 4.85
N CYS A 98 28.17 -3.80 6.14
CA CYS A 98 29.47 -3.43 6.71
C CYS A 98 30.27 -4.57 7.39
N VAL A 99 29.95 -5.85 7.13
CA VAL A 99 30.71 -7.00 7.68
C VAL A 99 31.35 -7.83 6.58
N THR A 100 32.36 -7.29 5.89
CA THR A 100 33.42 -8.06 5.22
C THR A 100 34.59 -7.13 4.92
N ASP A 101 35.61 -7.12 5.78
CA ASP A 101 37.02 -7.34 5.38
C ASP A 101 37.98 -7.25 6.58
N SER A 102 38.53 -8.39 6.99
CA SER A 102 39.95 -8.53 7.38
C SER A 102 40.41 -10.00 7.35
N PRO A 103 41.66 -10.30 6.94
CA PRO A 103 42.12 -11.66 6.66
C PRO A 103 42.92 -12.31 7.80
N ASN A 104 42.72 -13.63 7.95
CA ASN A 104 43.57 -14.69 8.52
C ASN A 104 43.94 -14.67 10.03
N ASP A 105 43.47 -15.68 10.79
CA ASP A 105 44.25 -16.91 11.02
C ASP A 105 43.48 -18.02 11.80
N SER A 106 43.74 -19.26 11.38
CA SER A 106 43.65 -20.53 12.14
C SER A 106 42.28 -21.19 12.46
N ALA A 107 41.93 -22.13 11.57
CA ALA A 107 41.42 -23.49 11.81
C ALA A 107 40.40 -23.76 12.94
N SER A 108 39.18 -24.14 12.54
CA SER A 108 38.59 -25.46 12.88
C SER A 108 37.31 -25.71 12.07
N SER A 109 37.27 -26.88 11.45
CA SER A 109 36.14 -27.42 10.68
C SER A 109 34.88 -27.57 11.53
N THR A 110 33.76 -27.06 11.05
CA THR A 110 32.50 -27.82 11.04
C THR A 110 31.69 -27.43 9.81
N THR A 111 31.46 -28.42 8.97
CA THR A 111 30.71 -28.39 7.73
C THR A 111 29.27 -27.92 7.97
N PHE A 112 28.82 -26.86 7.28
CA PHE A 112 27.40 -26.72 6.97
C PHE A 112 27.24 -26.45 5.48
N HIS A 113 26.58 -27.40 4.82
CA HIS A 113 26.41 -27.45 3.39
C HIS A 113 25.54 -26.30 2.89
N SER A 114 26.03 -25.70 1.80
CA SER A 114 25.35 -24.77 0.91
C SER A 114 24.27 -25.50 0.11
N THR A 115 23.05 -24.97 0.15
CA THR A 115 21.99 -24.90 -0.89
C THR A 115 20.87 -24.08 -0.23
N ASP A 116 20.41 -22.93 -0.71
CA ASP A 116 19.64 -22.79 -1.94
C ASP A 116 19.68 -21.35 -2.47
N LEU A 117 20.29 -21.23 -3.64
CA LEU A 117 20.11 -20.15 -4.59
C LEU A 117 19.11 -20.68 -5.62
N LEU A 118 17.79 -20.50 -5.39
CA LEU A 118 16.72 -20.62 -6.40
C LEU A 118 15.32 -20.40 -5.78
N HIS A 119 14.81 -19.17 -5.85
CA HIS A 119 13.43 -18.90 -6.30
C HIS A 119 13.22 -17.39 -6.53
N SER A 120 13.85 -16.89 -7.60
CA SER A 120 13.20 -15.86 -8.41
C SER A 120 12.19 -16.56 -9.30
N LYS A 121 10.96 -16.02 -9.35
CA LYS A 121 9.74 -16.43 -10.07
C LYS A 121 8.77 -17.25 -9.23
N GLU A 122 7.70 -16.60 -8.80
CA GLU A 122 6.31 -17.04 -9.02
C GLU A 122 5.38 -16.14 -8.19
N TRP A 123 4.87 -15.07 -8.82
CA TRP A 123 3.61 -14.44 -8.37
C TRP A 123 2.62 -14.30 -9.53
N ASP A 124 2.88 -14.98 -10.66
CA ASP A 124 1.85 -15.31 -11.64
C ASP A 124 1.41 -16.74 -11.38
N SER A 125 0.08 -16.95 -11.35
CA SER A 125 -0.62 -18.25 -11.32
C SER A 125 -0.96 -18.82 -9.93
N GLY A 126 -2.01 -18.25 -9.33
CA GLY A 126 -2.67 -18.80 -8.14
C GLY A 126 -4.13 -18.36 -8.07
N LEU A 127 -4.90 -18.80 -9.06
CA LEU A 127 -6.34 -18.59 -9.27
C LEU A 127 -7.17 -18.76 -7.98
N LEU A 128 -7.91 -17.71 -7.60
CA LEU A 128 -9.30 -17.87 -7.20
C LEU A 128 -10.15 -17.59 -8.44
N PRO A 129 -10.93 -18.56 -8.95
CA PRO A 129 -11.91 -18.30 -9.98
C PRO A 129 -13.13 -17.65 -9.31
N LEU A 130 -13.20 -16.32 -9.36
CA LEU A 130 -14.47 -15.62 -9.20
C LEU A 130 -14.84 -15.07 -10.57
N HIS A 131 -15.64 -15.86 -11.26
CA HIS A 131 -16.50 -15.41 -12.35
C HIS A 131 -17.28 -14.19 -11.83
N PHE A 132 -16.91 -13.00 -12.30
CA PHE A 132 -17.68 -11.79 -12.07
C PHE A 132 -18.32 -11.44 -13.41
N ASP A 133 -19.64 -11.63 -13.45
CA ASP A 133 -20.51 -11.15 -14.51
C ASP A 133 -20.18 -9.70 -14.88
N ASP A 134 -20.01 -9.46 -16.17
CA ASP A 134 -20.06 -8.15 -16.81
C ASP A 134 -21.27 -7.37 -16.29
N ARG A 135 -21.02 -6.28 -15.54
CA ARG A 135 -22.03 -5.24 -15.35
C ARG A 135 -21.56 -3.95 -16.01
N PRO A 136 -22.27 -3.46 -17.05
CA PRO A 136 -21.73 -2.48 -17.96
C PRO A 136 -21.67 -1.09 -17.32
N GLU A 137 -20.56 -0.45 -17.63
CA GLU A 137 -20.33 0.97 -17.79
C GLU A 137 -21.60 1.77 -18.11
N ASN A 138 -22.03 2.61 -17.17
CA ASN A 138 -22.92 3.72 -17.49
C ASN A 138 -22.26 5.04 -17.11
N ARG A 139 -21.27 5.42 -17.90
CA ARG A 139 -20.79 6.79 -18.01
C ARG A 139 -21.34 7.36 -19.32
N ARG A 140 -22.30 8.30 -19.21
CA ARG A 140 -22.50 9.53 -20.00
C ARG A 140 -24.00 9.81 -20.24
N ARG A 141 -24.51 10.83 -19.57
CA ARG A 141 -25.12 11.99 -20.26
C ARG A 141 -25.14 13.20 -19.33
N ALA A 142 -24.12 14.02 -19.46
CA ALA A 142 -24.32 15.47 -19.36
C ALA A 142 -24.91 15.91 -20.70
N THR A 143 -26.08 16.54 -20.69
CA THR A 143 -26.33 17.85 -21.32
C THR A 143 -27.81 18.24 -21.27
N SER A 144 -28.03 19.53 -20.99
CA SER A 144 -29.14 20.37 -21.44
C SER A 144 -30.38 20.54 -20.55
N LEU A 145 -30.35 21.66 -19.82
CA LEU A 145 -31.40 22.70 -19.70
C LEU A 145 -32.77 22.34 -19.09
N GLN A 146 -33.09 22.92 -17.92
CA GLN A 146 -34.08 24.00 -17.76
C GLN A 146 -34.07 24.57 -16.31
N PRO A 147 -34.42 25.86 -16.11
CA PRO A 147 -34.36 26.53 -14.82
C PRO A 147 -35.72 26.60 -14.09
N SER A 148 -35.63 27.01 -12.82
CA SER A 148 -36.71 27.35 -11.88
C SER A 148 -37.24 26.19 -11.05
N GLN A 149 -37.04 26.28 -9.73
CA GLN A 149 -38.13 26.59 -8.82
C GLN A 149 -37.60 27.06 -7.46
N ARG A 150 -38.42 27.91 -6.84
CA ARG A 150 -38.16 28.81 -5.73
C ARG A 150 -38.01 28.06 -4.40
N CYS A 151 -37.14 28.56 -3.51
CA CYS A 151 -37.24 28.29 -2.08
C CYS A 151 -38.35 29.15 -1.45
N PRO A 152 -39.22 28.61 -0.58
CA PRO A 152 -39.94 29.42 0.40
C PRO A 152 -39.19 29.42 1.74
N PHE A 153 -39.06 30.64 2.27
CA PHE A 153 -38.80 31.13 3.64
C PHE A 153 -38.10 30.22 4.66
#